data_AF-A0A2I0NEA0-F1
#
_entry.id   AF-A0A2I0NEA0-F1
#
_cell.length_a   1.000
_cell.length_b   1.000
_cell.length_c   1.000
_cell.angle_alpha   90.00
_cell.angle_beta   90.00
_cell.angle_gamma   90.00
#
_symmetry.space_group_name_H-M   'P 1'
#
loop_
_entity.id
_entity.type
_entity.pdbx_description
1 polymer ?
#
loop_
_entity_poly.entity_id
_entity_poly.type
_entity_poly.pdbx_seq_one_letter_code
_entity_poly.pdbx_strand_id
1 'polypeptide(L)'
;MKKIVYLSIELIFLLSLLSCATKNIFYGIDAEDIEGPSIFVDYPPTSLTLSGTVTIIGRASDNGGNDVYKIEYRTYNPLTTTWSNWQLAGGTTNWSFTINTLAVWGAVNSLPRT
;
A
#
# COMPACT_ATOMS: atom_id res chain seq x y z
N MET A 1 35.98 -38.79 -38.87
CA MET A 1 35.62 -37.44 -38.38
C MET A 1 34.31 -37.53 -37.59
N LYS A 2 34.36 -37.82 -36.28
CA LYS A 2 33.18 -37.85 -35.38
C LYS A 2 33.41 -37.09 -34.06
N LYS A 3 34.64 -36.62 -33.77
CA LYS A 3 35.00 -36.02 -32.48
C LYS A 3 34.47 -34.59 -32.27
N ILE A 4 34.22 -33.83 -33.33
CA ILE A 4 33.80 -32.41 -33.23
C ILE A 4 32.34 -32.29 -32.76
N VAL A 5 31.45 -33.22 -33.15
CA VAL A 5 30.03 -33.18 -32.77
C VAL A 5 29.82 -33.56 -31.29
N TYR A 6 30.59 -34.50 -30.75
CA TYR A 6 30.53 -34.86 -29.33
C TYR A 6 31.06 -33.74 -28.43
N LEU A 7 32.16 -33.08 -28.83
CA LEU A 7 32.72 -31.95 -28.09
C LEU A 7 31.75 -30.76 -28.04
N SER A 8 30.99 -30.51 -29.12
CA SER A 8 29.97 -29.47 -29.14
C SER A 8 28.75 -29.78 -28.26
N ILE A 9 28.32 -31.05 -28.15
CA ILE A 9 27.16 -31.42 -27.33
C ILE A 9 27.49 -31.33 -25.84
N GLU A 10 28.65 -31.83 -25.40
CA GLU A 10 29.06 -31.71 -23.99
C GLU A 10 29.24 -30.25 -23.56
N LEU A 11 29.80 -29.41 -24.45
CA LEU A 11 29.96 -27.99 -24.18
C LEU A 11 28.59 -27.29 -24.03
N ILE A 12 27.63 -27.57 -24.92
CA ILE A 12 26.26 -27.02 -24.84
C ILE A 12 25.53 -27.51 -23.58
N PHE A 13 25.70 -28.78 -23.19
CA PHE A 13 25.11 -29.32 -21.96
C PHE A 13 25.74 -28.72 -20.69
N LEU A 14 27.05 -28.46 -20.70
CA LEU A 14 27.73 -27.79 -19.59
C LEU A 14 27.30 -26.32 -19.47
N LEU A 15 27.10 -25.62 -20.59
CA LEU A 15 26.56 -24.26 -20.63
C LEU A 15 25.09 -24.18 -20.16
N SER A 16 24.25 -25.18 -20.46
CA SER A 16 22.86 -25.21 -19.98
C SER A 16 22.75 -25.52 -18.48
N LEU A 17 23.59 -26.42 -17.96
CA LEU A 17 23.71 -26.67 -16.52
C LEU A 17 24.23 -25.43 -15.76
N LEU A 18 25.16 -24.65 -16.34
CA LEU A 18 25.62 -23.38 -15.77
C LEU A 18 24.53 -22.29 -15.77
N SER A 19 23.67 -22.25 -16.80
CA SER A 19 22.56 -21.27 -16.86
C SER A 19 21.52 -21.49 -15.76
N CYS A 20 21.31 -22.75 -15.34
CA CYS A 20 20.40 -23.09 -14.26
C CYS A 20 20.96 -22.71 -12.87
N ALA A 21 22.30 -22.69 -12.72
CA ALA A 21 22.98 -22.37 -11.46
C ALA A 21 23.33 -20.87 -11.27
N THR A 22 23.13 -20.02 -12.27
CA THR A 22 23.57 -18.60 -12.23
C THR A 22 22.44 -17.59 -12.06
N LYS A 23 21.22 -18.02 -11.74
CA LYS A 23 20.10 -17.10 -11.46
C LYS A 23 20.29 -16.22 -10.20
N ASN A 24 21.46 -16.25 -9.55
CA ASN A 24 21.75 -15.55 -8.30
C ASN A 24 23.11 -14.81 -8.22
N ILE A 25 23.82 -14.53 -9.33
CA ILE A 25 25.11 -13.77 -9.26
C ILE A 25 25.03 -12.41 -9.99
N PHE A 26 23.82 -11.93 -10.25
CA PHE A 26 23.58 -10.54 -10.62
C PHE A 26 22.39 -9.98 -9.83
N TYR A 27 22.34 -10.28 -8.53
CA TYR A 27 21.69 -9.38 -7.58
C TYR A 27 22.66 -8.21 -7.41
N GLY A 28 22.60 -7.27 -8.35
CA GLY A 28 22.99 -5.91 -8.02
C GLY A 28 22.19 -5.52 -6.78
N ILE A 29 22.93 -5.16 -5.75
CA ILE A 29 22.68 -4.24 -4.64
C ILE A 29 21.44 -3.32 -4.81
N ASP A 30 20.25 -3.88 -4.94
CA ASP A 30 19.04 -3.23 -4.48
C ASP A 30 19.09 -3.50 -2.98
N ALA A 31 19.45 -2.48 -2.18
CA ALA A 31 19.28 -2.61 -0.73
C ALA A 31 17.84 -3.05 -0.49
N GLU A 32 17.65 -4.15 0.27
CA GLU A 32 16.31 -4.61 0.58
C GLU A 32 15.54 -3.45 1.21
N ASP A 33 14.35 -3.16 0.65
CA ASP A 33 13.45 -2.14 1.16
C ASP A 33 13.01 -2.56 2.58
N ILE A 34 13.56 -1.87 3.57
CA ILE A 34 13.27 -2.08 4.99
C ILE A 34 12.49 -0.91 5.62
N GLU A 35 12.21 0.14 4.86
CA GLU A 35 11.52 1.34 5.34
C GLU A 35 10.06 1.29 4.88
N GLY A 36 9.14 0.92 5.77
CA GLY A 36 7.72 0.87 5.41
C GLY A 36 7.09 2.25 5.12
N PRO A 37 5.91 2.26 4.46
CA PRO A 37 5.21 3.50 4.13
C PRO A 37 4.76 4.26 5.39
N SER A 38 4.81 5.59 5.30
CA SER A 38 4.30 6.54 6.30
C SER A 38 3.04 7.22 5.80
N ILE A 39 2.11 7.53 6.71
CA ILE A 39 0.85 8.21 6.41
C ILE A 39 0.61 9.38 7.38
N PHE A 40 0.06 10.47 6.86
CA PHE A 40 -0.29 11.67 7.60
C PHE A 40 -1.71 12.11 7.22
N VAL A 41 -2.50 12.49 8.22
CA VAL A 41 -3.78 13.18 8.04
C VAL A 41 -3.53 14.67 8.23
N ASP A 42 -3.70 15.46 7.17
CA ASP A 42 -3.44 16.91 7.23
C ASP A 42 -4.71 17.68 7.65
N TYR A 43 -5.89 17.19 7.27
CA TYR A 43 -7.17 17.73 7.71
C TYR A 43 -8.23 16.62 7.78
N PRO A 44 -9.11 16.65 8.79
CA PRO A 44 -9.23 17.64 9.86
C PRO A 44 -8.18 17.47 10.97
N PRO A 45 -7.84 18.55 11.69
CA PRO A 45 -6.97 18.45 12.86
C PRO A 45 -7.63 17.59 13.95
N THR A 46 -6.79 17.06 14.84
CA THR A 46 -7.27 16.27 15.97
C THR A 46 -8.27 17.05 16.82
N SER A 47 -9.29 16.34 17.31
CA SER A 47 -10.34 16.88 18.20
C SER A 47 -11.28 17.92 17.58
N LEU A 48 -11.19 18.20 16.27
CA LEU A 48 -12.21 19.02 15.60
C LEU A 48 -13.55 18.28 15.61
N THR A 49 -14.61 18.95 16.06
CA THR A 49 -15.97 18.43 15.93
C THR A 49 -16.46 18.67 14.50
N LEU A 50 -16.90 17.60 13.85
CA LEU A 50 -17.28 17.57 12.45
C LEU A 50 -18.79 17.36 12.31
N SER A 51 -19.39 18.00 11.31
CA SER A 51 -20.80 17.78 10.97
C SER A 51 -21.03 17.84 9.46
N GLY A 52 -22.01 17.07 8.98
CA GLY A 52 -22.38 17.01 7.57
C GLY A 52 -21.43 16.15 6.75
N THR A 53 -21.15 16.59 5.53
CA THR A 53 -20.21 15.94 4.62
C THR A 53 -18.84 16.57 4.77
N VAL A 54 -17.84 15.75 5.07
CA VAL A 54 -16.47 16.20 5.34
C VAL A 54 -15.50 15.45 4.46
N THR A 55 -14.61 16.17 3.78
CA THR A 55 -13.48 15.59 3.07
C THR A 55 -12.29 15.51 4.02
N ILE A 56 -11.80 14.29 4.22
CA ILE A 56 -10.55 13.99 4.91
C ILE A 56 -9.44 13.99 3.87
N ILE A 57 -8.35 14.69 4.15
CA ILE A 57 -7.19 14.77 3.24
C ILE A 57 -5.90 14.52 4.01
N GLY A 58 -4.91 14.01 3.29
CA GLY A 58 -3.61 13.77 3.86
C GLY A 58 -2.56 13.40 2.82
N ARG A 59 -1.42 12.96 3.34
CA ARG A 59 -0.27 12.53 2.54
C ARG A 59 0.20 11.15 2.94
N ALA A 60 0.83 10.46 2.02
CA ALA A 60 1.61 9.27 2.30
C ALA A 60 2.88 9.25 1.46
N SER A 61 3.89 8.59 2.00
CA SER A 61 5.21 8.47 1.38
C SER A 61 5.85 7.17 1.80
N ASP A 62 6.61 6.58 0.90
CA ASP A 62 7.45 5.44 1.16
C ASP A 62 8.83 5.76 0.59
N ASN A 63 9.86 5.59 1.41
CA ASN A 63 11.22 6.05 1.13
C ASN A 63 12.18 4.87 0.90
N GLY A 64 11.71 3.63 1.10
CA GLY A 64 12.54 2.43 1.05
C GLY A 64 12.71 1.83 -0.35
N GLY A 65 11.98 2.33 -1.35
CA GLY A 65 12.24 2.03 -2.75
C GLY A 65 10.98 1.86 -3.61
N ASN A 66 9.82 1.66 -2.98
CA ASN A 66 8.54 1.57 -3.67
C ASN A 66 7.65 2.78 -3.37
N ASP A 67 6.86 3.23 -4.34
CA ASP A 67 5.80 4.20 -4.06
C ASP A 67 4.67 3.54 -3.25
N VAL A 68 3.93 4.34 -2.48
CA VAL A 68 2.72 3.88 -1.79
C VAL A 68 1.73 3.29 -2.80
N TYR A 69 1.44 1.99 -2.66
CA TYR A 69 0.58 1.29 -3.61
C TYR A 69 -0.92 1.56 -3.38
N LYS A 70 -1.33 1.70 -2.12
CA LYS A 70 -2.74 1.76 -1.74
C LYS A 70 -2.94 2.48 -0.42
N ILE A 71 -4.03 3.24 -0.31
CA ILE A 71 -4.50 3.83 0.93
C ILE A 71 -5.95 3.41 1.17
N GLU A 72 -6.21 2.92 2.38
CA GLU A 72 -7.53 2.48 2.79
C GLU A 72 -7.94 3.19 4.08
N TYR A 73 -9.24 3.41 4.23
CA TYR A 73 -9.83 3.97 5.44
C TYR A 73 -10.97 3.09 5.93
N ARG A 74 -11.26 3.20 7.22
CA ARG A 74 -12.47 2.64 7.84
C ARG A 74 -12.89 3.55 8.99
N THR A 75 -14.18 3.52 9.30
CA THR A 75 -14.75 4.36 10.36
C THR A 75 -15.29 3.49 11.48
N TYR A 76 -15.17 3.98 12.72
CA TYR A 76 -15.76 3.35 13.88
C TYR A 76 -17.12 3.99 14.18
N ASN A 77 -18.16 3.17 14.36
CA ASN A 77 -19.46 3.62 14.79
C ASN A 77 -19.64 3.29 16.28
N PRO A 78 -19.71 4.28 17.19
CA PRO A 78 -19.85 4.04 18.62
C PRO A 78 -21.27 3.57 19.02
N LEU A 79 -22.30 3.79 18.20
CA LEU A 79 -23.66 3.33 18.49
C LEU A 79 -23.80 1.82 18.29
N THR A 80 -23.20 1.30 17.22
CA THR A 80 -23.19 -0.13 16.92
C THR A 80 -21.95 -0.81 17.49
N THR A 81 -20.99 -0.06 18.02
CA THR A 81 -19.68 -0.52 18.50
C THR A 81 -18.88 -1.33 17.48
N THR A 82 -19.09 -1.04 16.19
CA THR A 82 -18.49 -1.80 15.08
C THR A 82 -17.61 -0.92 14.19
N TRP A 83 -16.61 -1.56 13.58
CA TRP A 83 -15.84 -0.98 12.49
C TRP A 83 -16.53 -1.25 11.16
N SER A 84 -16.49 -0.28 10.25
CA SER A 84 -16.82 -0.53 8.86
C SER A 84 -15.77 -1.44 8.20
N ASN A 85 -16.12 -1.99 7.04
CA ASN A 85 -15.12 -2.57 6.15
C ASN A 85 -14.14 -1.50 5.68
N TRP A 86 -12.93 -1.93 5.31
CA TRP A 86 -11.95 -1.08 4.65
C TRP A 86 -12.47 -0.61 3.29
N GLN A 87 -12.25 0.67 3.00
CA GLN A 87 -12.64 1.34 1.77
C GLN A 87 -11.42 2.03 1.17
N LEU A 88 -11.37 2.11 -0.16
CA LEU A 88 -10.27 2.73 -0.87
C LEU A 88 -10.35 4.27 -0.78
N ALA A 89 -9.25 4.93 -0.42
CA ALA A 89 -9.12 6.38 -0.56
C ALA A 89 -8.71 6.76 -1.99
N GLY A 90 -9.04 7.98 -2.41
CA GLY A 90 -8.57 8.50 -3.68
C GLY A 90 -7.13 9.00 -3.57
N GLY A 91 -6.21 8.44 -4.36
CA GLY A 91 -4.80 8.82 -4.40
C GLY A 91 -3.91 8.02 -3.44
N THR A 92 -2.59 8.07 -3.69
CA THR A 92 -1.59 7.33 -2.93
C THR A 92 -0.46 8.19 -2.36
N THR A 93 -0.20 9.38 -2.92
CA THR A 93 0.73 10.36 -2.35
C THR A 93 -0.02 11.49 -1.64
N ASN A 94 -0.87 12.20 -2.37
CA ASN A 94 -1.87 13.11 -1.81
C ASN A 94 -3.20 12.38 -1.87
N TRP A 95 -3.76 12.06 -0.71
CA TRP A 95 -4.93 11.20 -0.63
C TRP A 95 -6.12 11.91 -0.02
N SER A 96 -7.31 11.48 -0.40
CA SER A 96 -8.54 12.00 0.17
C SER A 96 -9.68 10.98 0.16
N PHE A 97 -10.61 11.13 1.09
CA PHE A 97 -11.91 10.47 1.05
C PHE A 97 -12.96 11.37 1.67
N THR A 98 -14.22 11.17 1.32
CA THR A 98 -15.34 11.95 1.86
C THR A 98 -16.21 11.08 2.74
N ILE A 99 -16.55 11.58 3.93
CA ILE A 99 -17.46 10.94 4.87
C ILE A 99 -18.69 11.80 5.09
N ASN A 100 -19.84 11.15 5.23
CA ASN A 100 -21.01 11.77 5.83
C ASN A 100 -21.03 11.41 7.32
N THR A 101 -20.88 12.40 8.19
CA THR A 101 -20.77 12.18 9.64
C THR A 101 -22.03 11.53 10.23
N LEU A 102 -23.21 11.74 9.62
CA LEU A 102 -24.45 11.09 10.05
C LEU A 102 -24.49 9.60 9.72
N ALA A 103 -23.82 9.17 8.65
CA ALA A 103 -23.72 7.75 8.30
C ALA A 103 -22.76 7.00 9.25
N VAL A 104 -21.77 7.70 9.80
CA VAL A 104 -20.75 7.11 10.69
C VAL A 104 -21.20 7.11 12.15
N TRP A 105 -21.74 8.23 12.64
CA TRP A 105 -22.15 8.39 14.04
C TRP A 105 -23.66 8.23 14.28
N GLY A 106 -24.44 7.99 13.23
CA GLY A 106 -25.90 8.01 13.31
C GLY A 106 -26.46 9.43 13.50
N ALA A 107 -27.78 9.54 13.54
CA ALA A 107 -28.50 10.81 13.78
C ALA A 107 -28.36 11.38 15.21
N VAL A 108 -27.52 10.79 16.06
CA VAL A 108 -27.43 11.11 17.49
C VAL A 108 -26.84 12.51 17.74
N ASN A 109 -26.17 13.10 16.75
CA ASN A 109 -25.70 14.49 16.78
C ASN A 109 -26.72 15.51 16.23
N SER A 110 -27.94 15.10 15.88
CA SER A 110 -28.99 16.03 15.36
C SER A 110 -29.79 16.74 16.44
N LEU A 111 -29.61 16.39 17.72
CA LEU A 111 -30.24 17.10 18.82
C LEU A 111 -29.25 18.10 19.43
N PRO A 112 -29.62 19.39 19.60
CA PRO A 112 -28.79 20.34 20.30
C PRO A 112 -28.61 19.82 21.73
N ARG A 113 -27.35 19.68 22.15
CA ARG A 113 -27.01 19.33 23.53
C ARG A 113 -27.28 20.55 24.39
N THR A 114 -28.48 20.64 24.95
CA THR A 114 -28.86 21.60 26.00
C THR A 114 -28.29 21.17 27.35
#